data_AF-A0A9P0ZHA2-F1
#
_entry.id   AF-A0A9P0ZHA2-F1
#
_cell.length_a   1.000
_cell.length_b   1.000
_cell.length_c   1.000
_cell.angle_alpha   90.00
_cell.angle_beta   90.00
_cell.angle_gamma   90.00
#
_symmetry.space_group_name_H-M   'P 1'
#
loop_
_entity.id
_entity.type
_entity.pdbx_description
1 polymer ?
#
loop_
_entity_poly.entity_id
_entity_poly.type
_entity_poly.pdbx_seq_one_letter_code
_entity_poly.pdbx_strand_id
1 'polypeptide(L)'
;MENSSANCLKFSGKPSYFDCHRKFLPTSHRYRRDKKSFINGRVVRDPPPPRRTCEQIFNWVRRIPTAVQEPHKDPYGYCDTHKWTKKSIFQELPYWKDLLIHHNLDVMHIEKNVFDNIFNRVIDFKDKTK
;
A
#
# COMPACT_ATOMS: atom_id res chain seq x y z
N MET A 1 11.17 -2.49 6.46
CA MET A 1 10.85 -2.81 5.04
C MET A 1 12.13 -3.32 4.37
N GLU A 2 12.73 -4.37 4.93
CA GLU A 2 14.17 -4.67 4.80
C GLU A 2 14.62 -5.01 3.37
N ASN A 3 13.69 -5.42 2.48
CA ASN A 3 13.98 -5.79 1.09
C ASN A 3 13.36 -4.86 0.04
N SER A 4 12.94 -3.66 0.43
CA SER A 4 12.47 -2.65 -0.53
C SER A 4 13.62 -1.76 -0.97
N SER A 5 13.92 -1.80 -2.27
CA SER A 5 14.88 -0.92 -2.95
C SER A 5 14.42 0.54 -3.05
N ALA A 6 13.26 0.88 -2.50
CA ALA A 6 12.76 2.25 -2.47
C ALA A 6 13.70 3.11 -1.62
N ASN A 7 13.90 4.36 -2.04
CA ASN A 7 14.80 5.31 -1.40
C ASN A 7 14.07 6.62 -1.13
N CYS A 8 14.46 7.35 -0.10
CA CYS A 8 13.98 8.71 0.08
C CYS A 8 14.84 9.69 -0.69
N LEU A 9 14.20 10.66 -1.32
CA LEU A 9 14.88 11.71 -2.08
C LEU A 9 15.53 12.68 -1.11
N LYS A 10 16.83 12.95 -1.30
CA LYS A 10 17.65 13.74 -0.38
C LYS A 10 17.09 15.14 -0.09
N PHE A 11 16.52 15.79 -1.12
CA PHE A 11 16.08 17.18 -1.00
C PHE A 11 14.63 17.34 -0.56
N SER A 12 13.73 16.43 -0.98
CA SER A 12 12.30 16.55 -0.68
C SER A 12 11.86 15.70 0.51
N GLY A 13 12.70 14.78 1.01
CA GLY A 13 12.34 13.84 2.08
C GLY A 13 11.24 12.84 1.69
N LYS A 14 10.82 12.81 0.42
CA LYS A 14 9.73 11.95 -0.05
C LYS A 14 10.24 10.58 -0.48
N PRO A 15 9.49 9.49 -0.23
CA PRO A 15 9.84 8.17 -0.72
C PRO A 15 9.67 8.12 -2.24
N SER A 16 10.68 7.60 -2.91
CA SER A 16 10.69 7.27 -4.32
C SER A 16 10.71 5.75 -4.50
N TYR A 17 9.82 5.28 -5.36
CA TYR A 17 9.76 3.88 -5.81
C TYR A 17 10.34 3.72 -7.22
N PHE A 18 10.97 4.77 -7.74
CA PHE A 18 11.65 4.73 -9.03
C PHE A 18 12.67 3.58 -9.04
N ASP A 19 12.76 2.88 -10.18
CA ASP A 19 13.72 1.79 -10.39
C ASP A 19 13.57 0.57 -9.47
N CYS A 20 12.50 0.48 -8.68
CA CYS A 20 12.24 -0.66 -7.79
C CYS A 20 11.68 -1.88 -8.53
N HIS A 21 11.10 -1.68 -9.72
CA HIS A 21 10.33 -2.70 -10.42
C HIS A 21 11.16 -3.59 -11.35
N ARG A 22 12.38 -3.18 -11.73
CA ARG A 22 13.24 -3.97 -12.63
C ARG A 22 13.61 -5.35 -12.09
N LYS A 23 13.55 -5.54 -10.77
CA LYS A 23 13.77 -6.85 -10.13
C LYS A 23 12.72 -7.91 -10.51
N PHE A 24 11.53 -7.49 -10.95
CA PHE A 24 10.48 -8.38 -11.45
C PHE A 24 10.68 -8.81 -12.91
N LEU A 25 11.59 -8.16 -13.65
CA LEU A 25 11.92 -8.58 -15.01
C LEU A 25 12.75 -9.88 -14.97
N PRO A 26 12.72 -10.71 -16.03
CA PRO A 26 13.59 -11.87 -16.14
C PRO A 26 15.07 -11.51 -15.93
N THR A 27 15.86 -12.39 -15.32
CA THR A 27 17.26 -12.11 -14.96
C THR A 27 18.12 -11.71 -16.18
N SER A 28 17.82 -12.25 -17.36
CA SER A 28 18.51 -11.94 -18.63
C SER A 28 18.09 -10.61 -19.28
N HIS A 29 17.02 -9.97 -18.80
CA HIS A 29 16.39 -8.82 -19.45
C HIS A 29 17.34 -7.62 -19.57
N ARG A 30 17.44 -7.01 -20.77
CA ARG A 30 18.36 -5.89 -21.07
C ARG A 30 18.23 -4.73 -20.08
N TYR A 31 17.00 -4.34 -19.75
CA TYR A 31 16.77 -3.24 -18.81
C TYR A 31 17.34 -3.50 -17.42
N ARG A 32 17.62 -4.73 -16.98
CA ARG A 32 18.30 -4.97 -15.69
C ARG A 32 19.77 -4.51 -15.68
N ARG A 33 20.38 -4.38 -16.87
CA ARG A 33 21.77 -3.94 -17.08
C ARG A 33 21.90 -2.51 -17.60
N ASP A 34 20.77 -1.86 -17.88
CA ASP A 34 20.77 -0.47 -18.32
C ASP A 34 21.15 0.47 -17.17
N LYS A 35 22.32 1.09 -17.31
CA LYS A 35 22.92 2.04 -16.35
C LYS A 35 22.64 3.50 -16.72
N LYS A 36 22.07 3.77 -17.90
CA LYS A 36 21.90 5.12 -18.45
C LYS A 36 20.48 5.62 -18.28
N SER A 37 19.48 4.80 -18.62
CA SER A 37 18.07 5.22 -18.64
C SER A 37 17.40 5.23 -17.26
N PHE A 38 18.05 4.66 -16.24
CA PHE A 38 17.52 4.48 -14.89
C PHE A 38 18.44 5.13 -13.85
N ILE A 39 18.52 4.57 -12.63
CA ILE A 39 19.49 5.01 -11.64
C ILE A 39 20.90 4.82 -12.20
N ASN A 40 21.63 5.94 -12.27
CA ASN A 40 22.95 5.99 -12.89
C ASN A 40 23.88 4.94 -12.27
N GLY A 41 24.52 4.14 -13.12
CA GLY A 41 25.48 3.12 -12.72
C GLY A 41 24.88 1.85 -12.10
N ARG A 42 23.56 1.80 -11.88
CA ARG A 42 22.91 0.67 -11.19
C ARG A 42 22.58 -0.50 -12.12
N VAL A 43 23.01 -1.69 -11.73
CA VAL A 43 22.63 -2.97 -12.37
C VAL A 43 21.84 -3.79 -11.36
N VAL A 44 20.66 -4.26 -11.76
CA VAL A 44 19.75 -4.99 -10.88
C VAL A 44 19.94 -6.50 -11.05
N ARG A 45 20.58 -7.14 -10.07
CA ARG A 45 20.78 -8.61 -10.04
C ARG A 45 19.84 -9.33 -9.07
N ASP A 46 19.26 -8.59 -8.12
CA ASP A 46 18.43 -9.15 -7.06
C ASP A 46 17.14 -9.79 -7.60
N PRO A 47 16.72 -10.95 -7.05
CA PRO A 47 15.44 -11.55 -7.41
C PRO A 47 14.26 -10.65 -6.97
N PRO A 48 13.06 -10.89 -7.52
CA PRO A 48 11.87 -10.26 -6.96
C PRO A 48 11.71 -10.63 -5.48
N PRO A 49 11.19 -9.72 -4.65
CA PRO A 49 10.96 -10.00 -3.24
C PRO A 49 10.00 -11.18 -3.10
N PRO A 50 10.18 -12.04 -2.08
CA PRO A 50 9.31 -13.18 -1.86
C PRO A 50 7.88 -12.72 -1.64
N ARG A 51 6.91 -13.48 -2.18
CA ARG A 51 5.50 -13.30 -1.86
C ARG A 51 5.32 -13.61 -0.38
N ARG A 52 4.68 -12.69 0.34
CA ARG A 52 4.34 -12.89 1.75
C ARG A 52 2.91 -13.38 1.89
N THR A 53 2.65 -14.17 2.92
CA THR A 53 1.28 -14.56 3.28
C THR A 53 0.50 -13.37 3.83
N CYS A 54 -0.83 -13.49 3.84
CA CYS A 54 -1.71 -12.47 4.41
C CYS A 54 -1.34 -12.16 5.87
N GLU A 55 -1.18 -13.20 6.69
CA GLU A 55 -0.81 -13.08 8.10
C GLU A 55 0.55 -12.39 8.31
N GLN A 56 1.54 -12.68 7.46
CA GLN A 56 2.85 -12.01 7.52
C GLN A 56 2.73 -10.52 7.21
N ILE A 57 1.90 -10.16 6.22
CA ILE A 57 1.62 -8.76 5.88
C ILE A 57 0.88 -8.09 7.03
N PHE A 58 -0.12 -8.73 7.61
CA PHE A 58 -0.89 -8.23 8.75
C PHE A 58 0.00 -7.92 9.95
N ASN A 59 0.78 -8.90 10.40
CA ASN A 59 1.68 -8.74 11.53
C ASN A 59 2.74 -7.66 11.29
N TRP A 60 3.19 -7.52 10.04
CA TRP A 60 4.16 -6.50 9.69
C TRP A 60 3.55 -5.09 9.69
N VAL A 61 2.40 -4.92 9.05
CA VAL A 61 1.71 -3.62 8.96
C VAL A 61 1.24 -3.15 10.34
N ARG A 62 0.81 -4.06 11.22
CA ARG A 62 0.43 -3.74 12.61
C ARG A 62 1.55 -3.07 13.41
N ARG A 63 2.81 -3.34 13.07
CA ARG A 63 4.00 -2.82 13.78
C ARG A 63 4.49 -1.47 13.23
N ILE A 64 3.89 -0.95 12.15
CA ILE A 64 4.33 0.30 11.55
C ILE A 64 3.81 1.48 12.40
N PRO A 65 4.70 2.37 12.89
CA PRO A 65 4.28 3.56 13.61
C PRO A 65 3.48 4.46 12.66
N THR A 66 2.33 4.92 13.11
CA THR A 66 1.41 5.74 12.29
C THR A 66 1.39 7.16 12.82
N ALA A 67 1.33 8.16 11.93
CA ALA A 67 1.24 9.58 12.26
C ALA A 67 -0.14 10.00 12.85
N VAL A 68 -0.73 9.18 13.73
CA VAL A 68 -2.08 9.39 14.27
C VAL A 68 -2.11 10.54 15.28
N GLN A 69 -0.98 10.89 15.89
CA GLN A 69 -0.95 11.78 17.05
C GLN A 69 -0.64 13.25 16.72
N GLU A 70 0.02 13.55 15.59
CA GLU A 70 0.38 14.93 15.22
C GLU A 70 0.19 15.16 13.70
N PRO A 71 -0.72 16.05 13.29
CA PRO A 71 -0.81 16.48 11.91
C PRO A 71 0.54 17.07 11.47
N HIS A 72 1.01 16.73 10.26
CA HIS A 72 2.23 17.25 9.64
C HIS A 72 3.58 16.75 10.17
N LYS A 73 3.59 15.77 11.08
CA LYS A 73 4.84 15.17 11.54
C LYS A 73 5.02 13.76 10.97
N ASP A 74 6.20 13.51 10.45
CA ASP A 74 6.55 12.18 9.97
C ASP A 74 6.65 11.19 11.15
N PRO A 75 6.13 9.96 10.98
CA PRO A 75 6.22 8.95 12.02
C PRO A 75 7.68 8.58 12.33
N TYR A 76 7.93 8.14 13.55
CA TYR A 76 9.26 7.72 13.98
C TYR A 76 9.85 6.65 13.05
N GLY A 77 11.03 6.91 12.49
CA GLY A 77 11.70 6.01 11.56
C GLY A 77 11.23 6.12 10.11
N TYR A 78 10.45 7.16 9.77
CA TYR A 78 10.14 7.49 8.38
C TYR A 78 11.43 7.77 7.58
N CYS A 79 11.48 7.24 6.36
CA CYS A 79 12.64 7.22 5.47
C CYS A 79 13.86 6.41 5.91
N ASP A 80 14.00 6.08 7.20
CA ASP A 80 15.09 5.23 7.71
C ASP A 80 14.67 3.76 7.78
N THR A 81 13.62 3.44 8.55
CA THR A 81 13.16 2.07 8.77
C THR A 81 11.94 1.71 7.91
N HIS A 82 11.10 2.71 7.60
CA HIS A 82 9.90 2.55 6.79
C HIS A 82 9.59 3.80 5.93
N LYS A 83 8.76 3.64 4.89
CA LYS A 83 8.38 4.71 3.94
C LYS A 83 6.89 5.05 4.01
N TRP A 84 6.26 4.80 5.15
CA TRP A 84 4.81 4.90 5.32
C TRP A 84 4.46 6.06 6.24
N THR A 85 3.50 6.89 5.83
CA THR A 85 3.03 8.01 6.66
C THR A 85 1.70 7.68 7.33
N LYS A 86 0.82 6.95 6.63
CA LYS A 86 -0.55 6.67 7.06
C LYS A 86 -0.86 5.19 7.00
N LYS A 87 -1.73 4.77 7.91
CA LYS A 87 -2.38 3.47 7.95
C LYS A 87 -3.75 3.60 7.29
N SER A 88 -4.17 2.61 6.52
CA SER A 88 -5.52 2.59 5.95
C SER A 88 -6.52 2.17 7.02
N ILE A 89 -7.69 2.83 7.07
CA ILE A 89 -8.81 2.47 7.95
C ILE A 89 -9.29 1.03 7.74
N PHE A 90 -9.12 0.48 6.53
CA PHE A 90 -9.53 -0.88 6.21
C PHE A 90 -8.79 -1.94 7.03
N GLN A 91 -7.64 -1.59 7.59
CA GLN A 91 -6.87 -2.49 8.45
C GLN A 91 -7.48 -2.68 9.85
N GLU A 92 -8.45 -1.85 10.23
CA GLU A 92 -9.21 -2.00 11.47
C GLU A 92 -10.35 -3.02 11.33
N LEU A 93 -10.68 -3.42 10.09
CA LEU A 93 -11.74 -4.38 9.83
C LEU A 93 -11.34 -5.77 10.36
N PRO A 94 -12.19 -6.45 11.15
CA PRO A 94 -11.85 -7.73 11.78
C PRO A 94 -11.47 -8.83 10.78
N TYR A 95 -12.03 -8.78 9.56
CA TYR A 95 -11.81 -9.76 8.50
C TYR A 95 -10.64 -9.40 7.56
N TRP A 96 -9.97 -8.26 7.76
CA TRP A 96 -8.89 -7.82 6.86
C TRP A 96 -7.71 -8.79 6.80
N LYS A 97 -7.43 -9.47 7.93
CA LYS A 97 -6.42 -10.55 8.04
C LYS A 97 -6.77 -11.82 7.25
N ASP A 98 -8.04 -11.99 6.88
CA ASP A 98 -8.55 -13.18 6.20
C ASP A 98 -8.67 -12.95 4.68
N LEU A 99 -8.45 -11.72 4.20
CA LEU A 99 -8.51 -11.36 2.78
C LEU A 99 -7.25 -11.83 2.02
N LEU A 100 -7.43 -12.68 1.01
CA LEU A 100 -6.36 -13.07 0.08
C LEU A 100 -5.78 -11.87 -0.69
N ILE A 101 -6.64 -10.90 -1.00
CA ILE A 101 -6.28 -9.67 -1.72
C ILE A 101 -6.78 -8.48 -0.90
N HIS A 102 -5.89 -7.85 -0.13
CA HIS A 102 -6.23 -6.76 0.79
C HIS A 102 -6.81 -5.48 0.14
N HIS A 103 -6.65 -5.33 -1.18
CA HIS A 103 -7.26 -4.22 -1.95
C HIS A 103 -8.58 -4.61 -2.61
N ASN A 104 -8.96 -5.89 -2.56
CA ASN A 104 -10.28 -6.34 -2.97
C ASN A 104 -11.19 -6.23 -1.73
N LEU A 105 -11.70 -5.02 -1.52
CA LEU A 105 -12.72 -4.79 -0.50
C LEU A 105 -13.91 -5.69 -0.82
N ASP A 106 -14.43 -6.37 0.19
CA ASP A 106 -15.45 -7.41 0.01
C ASP A 106 -16.64 -6.84 -0.77
N VAL A 107 -16.78 -7.35 -2.00
CA VAL A 107 -17.82 -6.96 -2.95
C VAL A 107 -19.18 -7.08 -2.28
N MET A 108 -19.41 -8.09 -1.43
CA MET A 108 -20.70 -8.25 -0.73
C MET A 108 -21.03 -7.06 0.18
N HIS A 109 -20.07 -6.52 0.92
CA HIS A 109 -20.32 -5.38 1.81
C HIS A 109 -20.47 -4.07 1.02
N ILE A 110 -19.75 -3.93 -0.09
CA ILE A 110 -19.89 -2.78 -0.99
C ILE A 110 -21.25 -2.84 -1.70
N GLU A 111 -21.60 -3.99 -2.28
CA GLU A 111 -22.88 -4.21 -2.96
C GLU A 111 -24.04 -4.02 -2.00
N LYS A 112 -23.98 -4.56 -0.78
CA LYS A 112 -25.02 -4.33 0.22
C LYS A 112 -25.14 -2.85 0.60
N ASN A 113 -24.04 -2.15 0.86
CA ASN A 113 -24.08 -0.73 1.18
C ASN A 113 -24.58 0.12 0.00
N VAL A 114 -24.21 -0.21 -1.23
CA VAL A 114 -24.70 0.47 -2.44
C VAL A 114 -26.18 0.18 -2.64
N PHE A 115 -26.60 -1.08 -2.49
CA PHE A 115 -27.99 -1.50 -2.57
C PHE A 115 -28.84 -0.81 -1.51
N ASP A 116 -28.47 -0.87 -0.24
CA ASP A 116 -29.20 -0.24 0.86
C ASP A 116 -29.29 1.28 0.66
N ASN A 117 -28.23 1.95 0.17
CA ASN A 117 -28.28 3.38 -0.14
C ASN A 117 -29.20 3.72 -1.33
N ILE A 118 -29.18 2.91 -2.40
CA ILE A 118 -30.08 3.10 -3.55
C ILE A 118 -31.52 2.80 -3.13
N PHE A 119 -31.75 1.68 -2.44
CA PHE A 119 -33.04 1.24 -1.96
C PHE A 119 -33.65 2.27 -1.00
N ASN A 120 -32.91 2.72 0.01
CA ASN A 120 -33.36 3.77 0.92
C ASN A 120 -33.68 5.08 0.20
N ARG A 121 -33.00 5.38 -0.92
CA ARG A 121 -33.25 6.61 -1.70
C ARG A 121 -34.42 6.48 -2.67
N VAL A 122 -34.65 5.30 -3.24
CA VAL A 122 -35.75 5.02 -4.17
C VAL A 122 -37.05 4.73 -3.43
N ILE A 123 -36.95 4.10 -2.27
CA ILE A 123 -38.08 3.72 -1.39
C ILE A 123 -38.32 4.76 -0.29
N ASP A 124 -37.66 5.92 -0.37
CA ASP A 124 -38.10 7.14 0.32
C ASP A 124 -39.44 7.62 -0.30
N PHE A 125 -40.49 6.83 -0.09
CA PHE A 125 -41.88 7.26 -0.23
C PHE A 125 -42.08 8.41 0.75
N LYS A 126 -42.07 9.62 0.18
CA LYS A 126 -42.82 10.87 0.46
C LYS A 126 -43.55 11.14 1.79
N ASP A 127 -43.65 10.21 2.73
CA ASP A 127 -44.51 10.31 3.91
C ASP A 127 -43.74 10.39 5.25
N LYS A 128 -42.41 10.57 5.21
CA LYS A 128 -41.63 11.01 6.38
C LYS A 128 -40.75 12.23 6.08
N THR A 129 -41.36 13.26 5.51
CA THR A 129 -41.06 14.62 5.96
C THR A 129 -41.61 14.80 7.37
N LYS A 130 -40.71 14.92 8.35
CA LYS A 130 -40.90 15.73 9.54
C LYS A 130 -39.66 16.58 9.75
#